data_AF-A0A4Y2KVC4-F1
#
_entry.id   AF-A0A4Y2KVC4-F1
#
_cell.length_a   1.000
_cell.length_b   1.000
_cell.length_c   1.000
_cell.angle_alpha   90.00
_cell.angle_beta   90.00
_cell.angle_gamma   90.00
#
_symmetry.space_group_name_H-M   'P 1'
#
loop_
_entity.id
_entity.type
_entity.pdbx_description
1 polymer ?
#
loop_
_entity_poly.entity_id
_entity_poly.type
_entity_poly.pdbx_seq_one_letter_code
_entity_poly.pdbx_strand_id
1 'polypeptide(L)'
;MASKRKNLSFAEKNELIQKFQNSNLSKAAFAKANSIPRTTLNNILEVKLCSSDVQISDQERKRQRLSPYENVDKALLSWSKELLEDDDEDLSLTELAEKLRNRGYAIPDENLHAKIDEDLATNSEASIQDIVSNVLNLNTEGSDDEDDSECVKKSVSTSDALKAIDGLRCFFTNSEAADEHLKAIRDLEKVALTTKKMRHSCISEYFK
;
A
#
# COMPACT_ATOMS: atom_id res chain seq x y z
N MET A 1 8.16 26.57 -13.09
CA MET A 1 7.22 25.68 -13.81
C MET A 1 5.87 25.76 -13.13
N ALA A 2 4.86 26.40 -13.73
CA ALA A 2 3.52 26.47 -13.14
C ALA A 2 2.88 25.07 -13.08
N SER A 3 2.20 24.74 -11.97
CA SER A 3 1.52 23.45 -11.81
C SER A 3 0.45 23.28 -12.88
N LYS A 4 0.60 22.28 -13.75
CA LYS A 4 -0.27 22.05 -14.92
C LYS A 4 -1.70 21.61 -14.55
N ARG A 5 -1.95 21.15 -13.31
CA ARG A 5 -3.27 20.70 -12.84
C ARG A 5 -3.48 21.09 -11.37
N LYS A 6 -4.55 21.84 -11.09
CA LYS A 6 -4.98 22.14 -9.70
C LYS A 6 -5.52 20.85 -9.07
N ASN A 7 -4.96 20.45 -7.92
CA ASN A 7 -5.51 19.37 -7.10
C ASN A 7 -6.42 20.00 -6.05
N LEU A 8 -7.73 19.76 -6.16
CA LEU A 8 -8.74 20.27 -5.25
C LEU A 8 -8.84 19.39 -4.00
N SER A 9 -9.00 19.99 -2.82
CA SER A 9 -9.33 19.28 -1.58
C SER A 9 -10.77 18.74 -1.59
N PHE A 10 -11.13 17.90 -0.63
CA PHE A 10 -12.52 17.46 -0.46
C PHE A 10 -13.44 18.63 -0.09
N ALA A 11 -13.00 19.54 0.78
CA ALA A 11 -13.75 20.75 1.10
C ALA A 11 -14.01 21.63 -0.14
N GLU A 12 -12.99 21.89 -0.96
CA GLU A 12 -13.14 22.66 -2.20
C GLU A 12 -14.10 21.98 -3.18
N LYS A 13 -14.08 20.64 -3.27
CA LYS A 13 -15.02 19.89 -4.13
C LYS A 13 -16.44 19.99 -3.61
N ASN A 14 -16.66 19.92 -2.30
CA ASN A 14 -17.98 20.05 -1.68
C ASN A 14 -18.56 21.43 -1.83
N GLU A 15 -17.73 22.46 -1.66
CA GLU A 15 -18.14 23.84 -1.88
C GLU A 15 -18.57 24.05 -3.35
N LEU A 16 -17.85 23.46 -4.31
CA LEU A 16 -18.24 23.50 -5.72
C LEU A 16 -19.57 22.78 -5.99
N ILE A 17 -19.83 21.65 -5.33
CA ILE A 17 -21.10 20.92 -5.43
C ILE A 17 -22.24 21.80 -4.90
N GLN A 18 -22.09 22.37 -3.70
CA GLN A 18 -23.10 23.25 -3.10
C GLN A 18 -23.35 24.51 -3.93
N LYS A 19 -22.27 25.19 -4.36
CA LYS A 19 -22.37 26.36 -5.24
C LYS A 19 -23.07 26.03 -6.56
N PHE A 20 -22.79 24.86 -7.15
CA PHE A 20 -23.43 24.44 -8.40
C PHE A 20 -24.94 24.24 -8.20
N GLN A 21 -25.34 23.51 -7.15
CA GLN A 21 -26.74 23.27 -6.80
C GLN A 21 -27.51 24.57 -6.56
N ASN A 22 -26.88 25.58 -5.93
CA ASN A 22 -27.51 26.86 -5.62
C ASN A 22 -27.49 27.86 -6.80
N SER A 23 -26.59 27.69 -7.77
CA SER A 23 -26.37 28.68 -8.83
C SER A 23 -27.37 28.62 -9.99
N ASN A 24 -28.13 27.53 -10.16
CA ASN A 24 -28.99 27.27 -11.33
C ASN A 24 -28.27 27.45 -12.70
N LEU A 25 -26.94 27.47 -12.73
CA LEU A 25 -26.14 27.67 -13.93
C LEU A 25 -25.97 26.36 -14.70
N SER A 26 -25.78 26.46 -16.02
CA SER A 26 -25.35 25.30 -16.80
C SER A 26 -23.93 24.87 -16.39
N LYS A 27 -23.61 23.57 -16.52
CA LYS A 27 -22.28 23.01 -16.19
C LYS A 27 -21.13 23.77 -16.88
N ALA A 28 -21.33 24.26 -18.10
CA ALA A 28 -20.33 25.03 -18.82
C ALA A 28 -20.13 26.44 -18.26
N ALA A 29 -21.23 27.14 -17.97
CA ALA A 29 -21.19 28.48 -17.40
C ALA A 29 -20.55 28.47 -16.00
N PHE A 30 -20.95 27.50 -15.17
CA PHE A 30 -20.40 27.32 -13.83
C PHE A 30 -18.90 26.98 -13.84
N ALA A 31 -18.47 26.07 -14.72
CA ALA A 31 -17.06 25.70 -14.87
C ALA A 31 -16.19 26.92 -15.27
N LYS A 32 -16.67 27.74 -16.20
CA LYS A 32 -15.98 28.97 -16.63
C LYS A 32 -15.90 30.00 -15.50
N ALA A 33 -16.99 30.21 -14.75
CA ALA A 33 -17.03 31.14 -13.62
C ALA A 33 -16.05 30.75 -12.50
N ASN A 34 -15.87 29.46 -12.26
CA ASN A 34 -14.97 28.94 -11.22
C ASN A 34 -13.56 28.61 -11.73
N SER A 35 -13.22 28.95 -12.98
CA SER A 35 -11.90 28.68 -13.59
C SER A 35 -11.48 27.21 -13.55
N ILE A 36 -12.43 26.28 -13.72
CA ILE A 36 -12.19 24.83 -13.68
C ILE A 36 -12.59 24.22 -15.04
N PRO A 37 -11.82 23.24 -15.58
CA PRO A 37 -12.24 22.54 -16.79
C PRO A 37 -13.59 21.83 -16.60
N ARG A 38 -14.46 21.86 -17.63
CA ARG A 38 -15.78 21.19 -17.58
C ARG A 38 -15.68 19.70 -17.26
N THR A 39 -14.64 19.04 -17.73
CA THR A 39 -14.35 17.63 -17.42
C THR A 39 -14.10 17.41 -15.93
N THR A 40 -13.39 18.31 -15.27
CA THR A 40 -13.14 18.24 -13.83
C THR A 40 -14.43 18.41 -13.04
N LEU A 41 -15.30 19.34 -13.43
CA LEU A 41 -16.62 19.50 -12.79
C LEU A 41 -17.48 18.24 -12.94
N ASN A 42 -17.54 17.65 -14.14
CA ASN A 42 -18.28 16.40 -14.36
C ASN A 42 -17.74 15.28 -13.48
N ASN A 43 -16.42 15.10 -13.42
CA ASN A 43 -15.80 14.10 -12.56
C ASN A 43 -16.16 14.33 -11.09
N ILE A 44 -16.19 15.58 -10.61
CA ILE A 44 -16.58 15.89 -9.23
C ILE A 44 -18.04 15.57 -8.96
N LEU A 45 -18.95 15.82 -9.91
CA LEU A 45 -20.38 15.55 -9.76
C LEU A 45 -20.73 14.05 -9.88
N GLU A 46 -20.01 13.29 -10.71
CA GLU A 46 -20.20 11.84 -10.89
C GLU A 46 -19.62 11.04 -9.72
N VAL A 47 -18.46 11.49 -9.23
CA VAL A 47 -17.75 10.84 -8.14
C VAL A 47 -18.41 11.27 -6.83
N LYS A 48 -19.41 10.50 -6.40
CA LYS A 48 -20.10 10.57 -5.09
C LYS A 48 -19.16 10.35 -3.87
N LEU A 49 -17.85 10.57 -4.00
CA LEU A 49 -16.83 10.35 -2.94
C LEU A 49 -16.89 11.36 -1.80
N CYS A 50 -17.90 12.22 -1.77
CA CYS A 50 -18.04 13.23 -0.73
C CYS A 50 -19.49 13.27 -0.27
N SER A 51 -20.00 12.08 0.06
CA SER A 51 -21.15 11.96 0.95
C SER A 51 -20.82 12.61 2.30
N SER A 52 -21.87 13.02 3.00
CA SER A 52 -21.95 13.81 4.23
C SER A 52 -21.15 13.29 5.44
N ASP A 53 -20.40 12.20 5.29
CA ASP A 53 -19.71 11.47 6.35
C ASP A 53 -18.21 11.81 6.45
N VAL A 54 -17.74 12.81 5.70
CA VAL A 54 -16.37 13.32 5.81
C VAL A 54 -16.20 13.93 7.20
N GLN A 55 -15.58 13.17 8.11
CA GLN A 55 -15.12 13.70 9.39
C GLN A 55 -14.27 14.96 9.16
N ILE A 56 -14.32 15.90 10.11
CA ILE A 56 -13.66 17.21 10.05
C ILE A 56 -12.17 17.10 9.66
N SER A 57 -11.50 16.01 10.07
CA SER A 57 -10.09 15.70 9.75
C SER A 57 -9.79 15.53 8.24
N ASP A 58 -10.78 15.15 7.43
CA ASP A 58 -10.57 14.81 6.02
C ASP A 58 -10.79 15.96 5.03
N GLN A 59 -11.15 17.16 5.50
CA GLN A 59 -11.51 18.30 4.65
C GLN A 59 -10.38 18.77 3.73
N GLU A 60 -9.13 18.78 4.23
CA GLU A 60 -7.97 19.24 3.45
C GLU A 60 -7.39 18.17 2.51
N ARG A 61 -7.78 16.90 2.71
CA ARG A 61 -7.27 15.81 1.89
C ARG A 61 -7.68 16.01 0.43
N LYS A 62 -6.72 15.83 -0.48
CA LYS A 62 -6.94 15.99 -1.94
C LYS A 62 -7.27 14.67 -2.63
N ARG A 63 -6.91 13.55 -1.99
CA ARG A 63 -7.03 12.18 -2.51
C ARG A 63 -7.45 11.26 -1.37
N GLN A 64 -8.41 10.39 -1.64
CA GLN A 64 -8.70 9.24 -0.80
C GLN A 64 -7.83 8.08 -1.29
N ARG A 65 -7.00 7.55 -0.41
CA ARG A 65 -6.26 6.31 -0.67
C ARG A 65 -7.01 5.21 0.06
N LEU A 66 -7.36 4.17 -0.66
CA LEU A 66 -7.92 2.97 -0.05
C LEU A 66 -6.77 2.11 0.45
N SER A 67 -6.92 1.60 1.67
CA SER A 67 -6.03 0.60 2.23
C SER A 67 -6.17 -0.71 1.45
N PRO A 68 -5.08 -1.46 1.22
CA PRO A 68 -5.16 -2.82 0.69
C PRO A 68 -6.00 -3.77 1.56
N TYR A 69 -6.14 -3.44 2.85
CA TYR A 69 -6.88 -4.22 3.84
C TYR A 69 -8.18 -3.51 4.27
N GLU A 70 -8.93 -2.97 3.30
CA GLU A 70 -10.18 -2.23 3.56
C GLU A 70 -11.18 -3.03 4.41
N ASN A 71 -11.20 -4.36 4.28
CA ASN A 71 -12.02 -5.24 5.10
C ASN A 71 -11.59 -5.26 6.57
N VAL A 72 -10.27 -5.25 6.84
CA VAL A 72 -9.72 -5.19 8.19
C VAL A 72 -9.99 -3.81 8.80
N ASP A 73 -9.75 -2.75 8.03
CA ASP A 73 -10.01 -1.38 8.50
C ASP A 73 -11.48 -1.15 8.82
N LYS A 74 -12.40 -1.66 7.98
CA LYS A 74 -13.85 -1.61 8.25
C LYS A 74 -14.23 -2.41 9.49
N ALA A 75 -13.70 -3.61 9.65
CA ALA A 75 -13.95 -4.43 10.83
C ALA A 75 -13.43 -3.74 12.11
N LEU A 76 -12.23 -3.16 12.04
CA LEU A 76 -11.61 -2.44 13.15
C LEU A 76 -12.37 -1.17 13.51
N LEU A 77 -12.83 -0.38 12.52
CA LEU A 77 -13.68 0.80 12.74
C LEU A 77 -15.04 0.44 13.33
N SER A 78 -15.67 -0.64 12.86
CA SER A 78 -16.94 -1.12 13.42
C SER A 78 -16.76 -1.57 14.86
N TRP A 79 -15.69 -2.30 15.12
CA TRP A 79 -15.36 -2.81 16.44
C TRP A 79 -14.97 -1.69 17.42
N SER A 80 -14.21 -0.69 16.98
CA SER A 80 -13.90 0.48 17.79
C SER A 80 -15.15 1.30 18.10
N LYS A 81 -16.08 1.42 17.15
CA LYS A 81 -17.35 2.11 17.37
C LYS A 81 -18.21 1.40 18.43
N GLU A 82 -18.31 0.07 18.36
CA GLU A 82 -19.00 -0.74 19.38
C GLU A 82 -18.35 -0.66 20.76
N LEU A 83 -17.03 -0.40 20.83
CA LEU A 83 -16.31 -0.17 22.10
C LEU A 83 -16.48 1.24 22.67
N LEU A 84 -16.84 2.20 21.80
CA LEU A 84 -17.10 3.61 22.14
C LEU A 84 -18.58 3.90 22.38
N GLU A 85 -19.52 2.99 22.06
CA GLU A 85 -20.95 3.19 22.36
C GLU A 85 -21.24 3.35 23.87
N ASP A 86 -20.28 3.02 24.75
CA ASP A 86 -20.38 3.23 26.20
C ASP A 86 -19.82 4.58 26.68
N ASP A 87 -18.97 5.29 25.91
CA ASP A 87 -18.39 6.60 26.30
C ASP A 87 -18.10 7.45 25.04
N ASP A 88 -18.78 8.59 24.89
CA ASP A 88 -18.56 9.62 23.84
C ASP A 88 -17.21 10.37 24.00
N GLU A 89 -16.19 9.74 24.60
CA GLU A 89 -14.90 10.36 24.90
C GLU A 89 -13.82 9.83 23.93
N ASP A 90 -13.00 10.74 23.40
CA ASP A 90 -11.88 10.40 22.51
C ASP A 90 -10.85 9.57 23.29
N LEU A 91 -11.02 8.24 23.29
CA LEU A 91 -10.08 7.33 23.95
C LEU A 91 -8.74 7.35 23.22
N SER A 92 -7.67 7.56 23.98
CA SER A 92 -6.31 7.39 23.48
C SER A 92 -6.07 5.92 23.07
N LEU A 93 -5.13 5.70 22.14
CA LEU A 93 -4.79 4.35 21.66
C LEU A 93 -4.41 3.41 22.81
N THR A 94 -3.77 3.94 23.85
CA THR A 94 -3.40 3.24 25.08
C THR A 94 -4.60 2.81 25.90
N GLU A 95 -5.61 3.68 26.06
CA GLU A 95 -6.85 3.37 26.80
C GLU A 95 -7.71 2.37 26.04
N LEU A 96 -7.79 2.49 24.71
CA LEU A 96 -8.46 1.50 23.87
C LEU A 96 -7.79 0.12 24.00
N ALA A 97 -6.45 0.07 23.91
CA ALA A 97 -5.69 -1.16 24.09
C ALA A 97 -5.93 -1.78 25.49
N GLU A 98 -6.03 -0.95 26.53
CA GLU A 98 -6.35 -1.43 27.87
C GLU A 98 -7.79 -1.97 27.99
N LYS A 99 -8.78 -1.26 27.45
CA LYS A 99 -10.19 -1.69 27.41
C LYS A 99 -10.33 -3.04 26.69
N LEU A 100 -9.53 -3.26 25.65
CA LEU A 100 -9.46 -4.53 24.92
C LEU A 100 -8.85 -5.66 25.74
N ARG A 101 -7.74 -5.41 26.46
CA ARG A 101 -7.18 -6.40 27.40
C ARG A 101 -8.20 -6.78 28.48
N ASN A 102 -8.93 -5.79 29.01
CA ASN A 102 -9.97 -6.01 30.02
C ASN A 102 -11.15 -6.83 29.50
N ARG A 103 -11.47 -6.76 28.20
CA ARG A 103 -12.45 -7.64 27.53
C ARG A 103 -11.92 -9.04 27.17
N GLY A 104 -10.66 -9.35 27.51
CA GLY A 104 -10.06 -10.68 27.29
C GLY A 104 -9.45 -10.87 25.90
N TYR A 105 -9.24 -9.80 25.13
CA TYR A 105 -8.49 -9.88 23.87
C TYR A 105 -6.99 -9.97 24.17
N ALA A 106 -6.33 -10.99 23.61
CA ALA A 106 -4.88 -11.12 23.66
C ALA A 106 -4.27 -10.09 22.69
N ILE A 107 -3.95 -8.90 23.20
CA ILE A 107 -3.02 -8.01 22.52
C ILE A 107 -1.63 -8.64 22.71
N PRO A 108 -0.93 -9.06 21.63
CA PRO A 108 0.43 -9.55 21.75
C PRO A 108 1.27 -8.49 22.46
N ASP A 109 2.06 -8.93 23.45
CA ASP A 109 3.00 -8.07 24.16
C ASP A 109 3.89 -7.35 23.13
N GLU A 110 4.09 -6.03 23.27
CA GLU A 110 5.02 -5.27 22.42
C GLU A 110 6.42 -5.90 22.45
N ASN A 111 6.77 -6.54 23.58
CA ASN A 111 8.03 -7.24 23.78
C ASN A 111 8.16 -8.56 23.01
N LEU A 112 7.09 -9.09 22.41
CA LEU A 112 7.13 -10.30 21.58
C LEU A 112 8.07 -10.11 20.37
N HIS A 113 8.19 -8.87 19.88
CA HIS A 113 9.06 -8.54 18.75
C HIS A 113 10.46 -8.07 19.16
N ALA A 114 10.68 -7.76 20.44
CA ALA A 114 11.97 -7.27 20.93
C ALA A 114 13.02 -8.38 21.09
N LYS A 115 12.58 -9.64 21.19
CA LYS A 115 13.45 -10.80 21.48
C LYS A 115 13.75 -11.70 20.28
N ILE A 116 13.36 -11.28 19.08
CA ILE A 116 13.56 -12.08 17.86
C ILE A 116 15.06 -12.33 17.63
N ASP A 117 15.91 -11.38 18.00
CA ASP A 117 17.36 -11.47 17.81
C ASP A 117 18.10 -12.16 18.98
N GLU A 118 17.41 -12.44 20.09
CA GLU A 118 18.04 -12.98 21.31
C GLU A 118 18.20 -14.50 21.27
N ASP A 119 17.34 -15.20 20.51
CA ASP A 119 17.41 -16.64 20.27
C ASP A 119 18.25 -17.01 19.03
N LEU A 120 18.84 -16.02 18.36
CA LEU A 120 19.68 -16.27 17.18
C LEU A 120 20.99 -16.91 17.65
N ALA A 121 21.26 -18.13 17.17
CA ALA A 121 22.49 -18.86 17.48
C ALA A 121 23.69 -18.02 17.02
N THR A 122 24.32 -17.32 17.96
CA THR A 122 25.57 -16.62 17.69
C THR A 122 26.67 -17.67 17.57
N ASN A 123 27.51 -17.54 16.54
CA ASN A 123 28.74 -18.31 16.52
C ASN A 123 29.58 -17.92 17.75
N SER A 124 30.37 -18.86 18.28
CA SER A 124 31.37 -18.53 19.29
C SER A 124 32.26 -17.42 18.75
N GLU A 125 32.57 -16.41 19.57
CA GLU A 125 33.42 -15.28 19.18
C GLU A 125 34.72 -15.78 18.53
N ALA A 126 34.82 -15.61 17.21
CA ALA A 126 35.99 -16.06 16.47
C ALA A 126 37.19 -15.20 16.90
N SER A 127 38.24 -15.85 17.42
CA SER A 127 39.46 -15.15 17.79
C SER A 127 40.04 -14.45 16.56
N ILE A 128 40.61 -13.26 16.74
CA ILE A 128 41.32 -12.54 15.66
C ILE A 128 42.37 -13.46 15.01
N GLN A 129 42.99 -14.35 15.80
CA GLN A 129 43.96 -15.32 15.28
C GLN A 129 43.34 -16.43 14.44
N ASP A 130 42.12 -16.89 14.76
CA ASP A 130 41.38 -17.87 13.95
C ASP A 130 40.94 -17.25 12.62
N ILE A 131 40.49 -16.00 12.64
CA ILE A 131 40.12 -15.25 11.44
C ILE A 131 41.33 -15.10 10.51
N VAL A 132 42.48 -14.67 11.06
CA VAL A 132 43.72 -14.51 10.28
C VAL A 132 44.19 -15.84 9.71
N SER A 133 44.11 -16.93 10.48
CA SER A 133 44.50 -18.26 10.03
C SER A 133 43.59 -18.78 8.91
N ASN A 134 42.27 -18.60 9.01
CA ASN A 134 41.34 -18.96 7.94
C ASN A 134 41.58 -18.15 6.66
N VAL A 135 41.78 -16.83 6.75
CA VAL A 135 42.03 -15.98 5.58
C VAL A 135 43.36 -16.33 4.89
N LEU A 136 44.38 -16.73 5.66
CA LEU A 136 45.66 -17.16 5.11
C LEU A 136 45.56 -18.56 4.47
N ASN A 137 44.80 -19.48 5.05
CA ASN A 137 44.58 -20.83 4.52
C ASN A 137 43.68 -20.86 3.28
N LEU A 138 42.77 -19.90 3.11
CA LEU A 138 41.90 -19.78 1.93
C LEU A 138 42.65 -19.46 0.62
N ASN A 139 43.94 -19.12 0.69
CA ASN A 139 44.75 -18.84 -0.50
C ASN A 139 45.48 -20.07 -1.06
N THR A 140 45.38 -21.25 -0.42
CA THR A 140 46.14 -22.45 -0.83
C THR A 140 45.32 -23.61 -1.38
N GLU A 141 43.99 -23.61 -1.26
CA GLU A 141 43.18 -24.66 -1.88
C GLU A 141 41.79 -24.12 -2.23
N GLY A 142 41.56 -23.97 -3.54
CA GLY A 142 40.20 -23.80 -4.04
C GLY A 142 39.43 -25.09 -3.79
N SER A 143 38.39 -25.03 -2.98
CA SER A 143 37.49 -26.17 -2.77
C SER A 143 36.06 -25.66 -2.59
N ASP A 144 35.34 -25.78 -3.70
CA ASP A 144 33.98 -26.34 -3.87
C ASP A 144 33.02 -26.41 -2.67
N ASP A 145 31.85 -25.80 -2.91
CA ASP A 145 30.49 -26.10 -2.44
C ASP A 145 30.21 -26.34 -0.95
N GLU A 146 29.58 -25.35 -0.31
CA GLU A 146 28.32 -25.55 0.44
C GLU A 146 27.45 -24.28 0.31
N ASP A 147 26.65 -24.22 -0.76
CA ASP A 147 25.57 -23.25 -0.91
C ASP A 147 24.38 -23.74 -0.07
N ASP A 148 24.41 -23.45 1.24
CA ASP A 148 23.21 -23.50 2.08
C ASP A 148 22.29 -22.36 1.66
N SER A 149 21.62 -22.56 0.54
CA SER A 149 20.71 -21.56 0.00
C SER A 149 19.44 -21.56 0.86
N GLU A 150 19.44 -20.73 1.90
CA GLU A 150 18.21 -20.04 2.29
C GLU A 150 17.57 -19.55 0.99
N CYS A 151 16.27 -19.80 0.82
CA CYS A 151 15.52 -19.34 -0.35
C CYS A 151 15.57 -17.81 -0.41
N VAL A 152 16.63 -17.26 -0.99
CA VAL A 152 16.71 -15.91 -1.50
C VAL A 152 15.59 -15.88 -2.51
N LYS A 153 14.45 -15.30 -2.12
CA LYS A 153 13.38 -14.95 -3.05
C LYS A 153 14.01 -13.95 -4.01
N LYS A 154 14.63 -14.46 -5.07
CA LYS A 154 15.22 -13.67 -6.16
C LYS A 154 14.07 -12.80 -6.65
N SER A 155 14.14 -11.52 -6.33
CA SER A 155 13.14 -10.55 -6.74
C SER A 155 13.22 -10.49 -8.26
N VAL A 156 12.27 -11.18 -8.92
CA VAL A 156 12.23 -11.25 -10.37
C VAL A 156 12.00 -9.83 -10.88
N SER A 157 12.96 -9.32 -11.66
CA SER A 157 12.85 -8.01 -12.28
C SER A 157 11.63 -7.96 -13.19
N THR A 158 10.99 -6.79 -13.32
CA THR A 158 9.92 -6.58 -14.31
C THR A 158 10.37 -6.99 -15.72
N SER A 159 11.65 -6.78 -16.05
CA SER A 159 12.21 -7.18 -17.35
C SER A 159 12.23 -8.70 -17.52
N ASP A 160 12.60 -9.45 -16.48
CA ASP A 160 12.67 -10.92 -16.52
C ASP A 160 11.27 -11.53 -16.60
N ALA A 161 10.32 -10.94 -15.87
CA ALA A 161 8.91 -11.33 -15.94
C ALA A 161 8.32 -11.13 -17.34
N LEU A 162 8.61 -9.98 -18.00
CA LEU A 162 8.16 -9.72 -19.37
C LEU A 162 8.79 -10.68 -20.38
N LYS A 163 10.08 -11.01 -20.22
CA LYS A 163 10.77 -11.99 -21.07
C LYS A 163 10.16 -13.38 -20.96
N ALA A 164 9.77 -13.81 -19.76
CA ALA A 164 9.08 -15.08 -19.55
C ALA A 164 7.67 -15.07 -20.19
N ILE A 165 6.95 -13.95 -20.10
CA ILE A 165 5.63 -13.76 -20.73
C ILE A 165 5.72 -13.90 -22.26
N ASP A 166 6.75 -13.34 -22.89
CA ASP A 166 6.96 -13.49 -24.33
C ASP A 166 7.24 -14.94 -24.75
N GLY A 167 7.98 -15.69 -23.92
CA GLY A 167 8.17 -17.13 -24.11
C GLY A 167 6.86 -17.91 -24.05
N LEU A 168 5.99 -17.59 -23.10
CA LEU A 168 4.65 -18.19 -22.99
C LEU A 168 3.79 -17.83 -24.22
N ARG A 169 3.85 -16.60 -24.72
CA ARG A 169 3.11 -16.21 -25.95
C ARG A 169 3.53 -17.09 -27.13
N CYS A 170 4.84 -17.24 -27.35
CA CYS A 170 5.36 -18.06 -28.43
C CYS A 170 4.91 -19.52 -28.31
N PHE A 171 4.92 -20.07 -27.09
CA PHE A 171 4.51 -21.45 -26.83
C PHE A 171 3.02 -21.70 -27.12
N PHE A 172 2.14 -20.80 -26.65
CA PHE A 172 0.69 -20.98 -26.78
C PHE A 172 0.10 -20.50 -28.11
N THR A 173 0.90 -19.91 -29.01
CA THR A 173 0.42 -19.41 -30.32
C THR A 173 -0.16 -20.52 -31.20
N ASN A 174 0.30 -21.77 -31.05
CA ASN A 174 -0.18 -22.93 -31.82
C ASN A 174 -1.03 -23.91 -30.98
N SER A 175 -1.46 -23.49 -29.79
CA SER A 175 -2.26 -24.32 -28.89
C SER A 175 -3.73 -24.35 -29.30
N GLU A 176 -4.42 -25.48 -29.07
CA GLU A 176 -5.85 -25.66 -29.36
C GLU A 176 -6.74 -24.67 -28.58
N ALA A 177 -6.30 -24.25 -27.39
CA ALA A 177 -6.95 -23.20 -26.57
C ALA A 177 -6.19 -21.86 -26.61
N ALA A 178 -5.61 -21.49 -27.76
CA ALA A 178 -4.78 -20.28 -27.90
C ALA A 178 -5.47 -19.01 -27.39
N ASP A 179 -6.75 -18.81 -27.67
CA ASP A 179 -7.46 -17.56 -27.31
C ASP A 179 -7.59 -17.36 -25.78
N GLU A 180 -7.90 -18.43 -25.04
CA GLU A 180 -8.02 -18.36 -23.58
C GLU A 180 -6.65 -18.16 -22.92
N HIS A 181 -5.64 -18.88 -23.40
CA HIS A 181 -4.27 -18.73 -22.90
C HIS A 181 -3.69 -17.35 -23.22
N LEU A 182 -3.89 -16.84 -24.44
CA LEU A 182 -3.43 -15.49 -24.82
C LEU A 182 -4.18 -14.39 -24.06
N LYS A 183 -5.44 -14.61 -23.67
CA LYS A 183 -6.17 -13.71 -22.76
C LYS A 183 -5.54 -13.71 -21.36
N ALA A 184 -5.30 -14.88 -20.77
CA ALA A 184 -4.66 -15.00 -19.46
C ALA A 184 -3.24 -14.38 -19.45
N ILE A 185 -2.47 -14.59 -20.52
CA ILE A 185 -1.14 -14.02 -20.70
C ILE A 185 -1.18 -12.48 -20.81
N ARG A 186 -2.20 -11.91 -21.46
CA ARG A 186 -2.40 -10.44 -21.50
C ARG A 186 -2.74 -9.87 -20.13
N ASP A 187 -3.53 -10.58 -19.33
CA ASP A 187 -3.86 -10.13 -17.98
C ASP A 187 -2.63 -10.21 -17.04
N LEU A 188 -1.80 -11.24 -17.19
CA LEU A 188 -0.52 -11.36 -16.49
C LEU A 188 0.46 -10.22 -16.85
N GLU A 189 0.53 -9.83 -18.13
CA GLU A 189 1.33 -8.68 -18.59
C GLU A 189 0.89 -7.37 -17.93
N LYS A 190 -0.42 -7.13 -17.80
CA LYS A 190 -0.95 -5.94 -17.09
C LYS A 190 -0.52 -5.93 -15.63
N VAL A 191 -0.48 -7.08 -14.96
CA VAL A 191 -0.05 -7.18 -13.56
C VAL A 191 1.44 -6.84 -13.45
N ALA A 192 2.29 -7.40 -14.30
CA ALA A 192 3.73 -7.11 -14.31
C ALA A 192 4.04 -5.62 -14.56
N LEU A 193 3.24 -4.93 -15.39
CA LEU A 193 3.41 -3.50 -15.67
C LEU A 193 2.84 -2.58 -14.58
N THR A 194 1.83 -3.02 -13.82
CA THR A 194 1.18 -2.19 -12.80
C THR A 194 1.83 -2.29 -11.42
N THR A 195 2.51 -3.39 -11.09
CA THR A 195 3.25 -3.58 -9.82
C THR A 195 4.37 -2.56 -9.63
N LYS A 196 5.04 -2.10 -10.70
CA LYS A 196 6.04 -1.01 -10.66
C LYS A 196 5.45 0.34 -10.20
N LYS A 197 4.12 0.49 -10.17
CA LYS A 197 3.43 1.78 -9.92
C LYS A 197 2.90 1.93 -8.49
N MET A 198 3.00 0.91 -7.65
CA MET A 198 2.71 1.04 -6.22
C MET A 198 3.91 1.68 -5.53
N ARG A 199 3.89 3.00 -5.44
CA ARG A 199 4.70 3.69 -4.43
C ARG A 199 4.09 3.33 -3.08
N HIS A 200 4.72 2.39 -2.39
CA HIS A 200 4.47 2.13 -0.99
C HIS A 200 4.69 3.44 -0.23
N SER A 201 3.66 3.96 0.43
CA SER A 201 3.88 4.93 1.49
C SER A 201 4.23 4.12 2.73
N CYS A 202 5.44 4.31 3.24
CA CYS A 202 5.84 3.74 4.51
C CYS A 202 5.01 4.38 5.62
N ILE A 203 4.64 3.59 6.62
CA ILE A 203 3.81 4.09 7.74
C ILE A 203 4.51 5.24 8.49
N SER A 204 5.84 5.31 8.42
CA SER A 204 6.64 6.43 8.94
C SER A 204 6.42 7.77 8.23
N GLU A 205 5.83 7.79 7.03
CA GLU A 205 5.46 9.04 6.35
C GLU A 205 4.26 9.75 7.00
N TYR A 206 3.51 9.05 7.85
CA TYR A 206 2.30 9.54 8.51
C TYR A 206 2.53 10.08 9.93
N PHE A 207 3.73 9.87 10.48
CA PHE A 207 4.13 10.38 11.79
C PHE A 207 5.16 11.50 11.60
N LYS A 208 4.69 12.73 11.49
CA LYS A 208 5.51 13.94 11.52
C LYS A 208 4.85 15.00 12.36
#